data_AF-A0A4P6UG90-F1
#
_entry.id   AF-A0A4P6UG90-F1
#
_cell.length_a   1.000
_cell.length_b   1.000
_cell.length_c   1.000
_cell.angle_alpha   90.00
_cell.angle_beta   90.00
_cell.angle_gamma   90.00
#
_symmetry.space_group_name_H-M   'P 1'
#
loop_
_entity.id
_entity.type
_entity.pdbx_description
1 polymer ?
#
loop_
_entity_poly.entity_id
_entity_poly.type
_entity_poly.pdbx_seq_one_letter_code
_entity_poly.pdbx_strand_id
1 'polypeptide(L)'
;MSASPLAPLTLSHRLLWDRQRALAGAQLLVDTPPDADISSVGYARYLFATLADLWPPHAPPLLLTLRNPALLLDMLTQAQAPEQAEARRGASTDGDAPKGLWIALGPEAQRDPVLGPRARQAVARGVPVLWTATQDTGAQFVLQAPERRLQAAHALDTNDPSTQSWAVAGWPVEDTLRELQDAARAPARAAILAVLQAIEDDASDDDIEALLCADPVLCHRFLQRVNKAAARERGTIDTVRRGLQVWGLKHVYAWLHAQQANADDLPDLRPVRIGMVVHAHLVEHLLDPGDEEDLRREIYLCGLYAQMERLVGESLPSLLRGLPLSQRIQQALLENSGPYYPALQLARTIEAGDARGQRLLAESYGYASEDLSRAVLRTLAQALTRPHSLGLIPGAAVLN
;
A
#
# COMPACT_ATOMS: atom_id res chain seq x y z
N MET A 1 -3.31 27.01 -19.65
CA MET A 1 -3.39 26.01 -18.56
C MET A 1 -2.05 25.32 -18.53
N SER A 2 -1.29 25.41 -17.44
CA SER A 2 -0.02 24.67 -17.35
C SER A 2 -0.35 23.19 -17.35
N ALA A 3 0.30 22.40 -18.20
CA ALA A 3 0.14 20.95 -18.20
C ALA A 3 0.53 20.40 -16.81
N SER A 4 -0.20 19.39 -16.34
CA SER A 4 0.07 18.72 -15.06
C SER A 4 1.46 18.07 -15.10
N PRO A 5 2.29 18.22 -14.05
CA PRO A 5 3.63 17.62 -14.04
C PRO A 5 3.58 16.10 -13.86
N LEU A 6 2.40 15.52 -13.59
CA LEU A 6 2.20 14.08 -13.46
C LEU A 6 1.88 13.41 -14.80
N ALA A 7 1.47 14.18 -15.82
CA ALA A 7 1.02 13.64 -17.10
C ALA A 7 2.05 12.74 -17.82
N PRO A 8 3.36 13.05 -17.85
CA PRO A 8 4.33 12.19 -18.52
C PRO A 8 4.89 11.07 -17.61
N LEU A 9 4.43 10.96 -16.36
CA LEU A 9 5.00 10.03 -15.39
C LEU A 9 4.31 8.69 -15.42
N THR A 10 5.08 7.64 -15.17
CA THR A 10 4.59 6.32 -14.80
C THR A 10 5.00 6.05 -13.37
N LEU A 11 4.02 6.01 -12.46
CA LEU A 11 4.25 5.80 -11.04
C LEU A 11 3.98 4.36 -10.63
N SER A 12 4.92 3.79 -9.90
CA SER A 12 4.79 2.52 -9.19
C SER A 12 5.13 2.73 -7.72
N HIS A 13 4.77 1.79 -6.84
CA HIS A 13 5.02 1.96 -5.42
C HIS A 13 5.51 0.68 -4.74
N ARG A 14 6.18 0.85 -3.60
CA ARG A 14 6.48 -0.19 -2.62
C ARG A 14 6.15 0.32 -1.23
N LEU A 15 5.53 -0.53 -0.43
CA LEU A 15 5.22 -0.21 0.96
C LEU A 15 6.47 -0.41 1.84
N LEU A 16 6.65 0.46 2.83
CA LEU A 16 7.73 0.36 3.82
C LEU A 16 7.18 -0.25 5.11
N TRP A 17 7.87 -1.25 5.63
CA TRP A 17 7.47 -2.00 6.81
C TRP A 17 8.50 -1.82 7.93
N ASP A 18 8.03 -1.40 9.11
CA ASP A 18 8.90 -1.25 10.29
C ASP A 18 9.06 -2.58 11.06
N ARG A 19 9.76 -2.52 12.19
CA ARG A 19 9.96 -3.65 13.10
C ARG A 19 8.65 -4.26 13.63
N GLN A 20 7.58 -3.50 13.76
CA GLN A 20 6.26 -4.02 14.16
C GLN A 20 5.44 -4.57 12.97
N ARG A 21 6.05 -4.60 11.78
CA ARG A 21 5.40 -4.92 10.50
C ARG A 21 4.21 -4.00 10.21
N ALA A 22 4.24 -2.81 10.81
CA ALA A 22 3.29 -1.76 10.53
C ALA A 22 3.70 -1.06 9.24
N LEU A 23 2.70 -0.51 8.54
CA LEU A 23 2.94 0.31 7.38
C LEU A 23 3.56 1.64 7.82
N ALA A 24 4.86 1.80 7.58
CA ALA A 24 5.67 2.88 8.12
C ALA A 24 5.93 4.01 7.12
N GLY A 25 5.62 3.81 5.83
CA GLY A 25 5.88 4.75 4.74
C GLY A 25 5.69 4.09 3.38
N ALA A 26 6.06 4.80 2.32
CA ALA A 26 6.09 4.23 0.97
C ALA A 26 7.31 4.71 0.20
N GLN A 27 7.74 3.90 -0.76
CA GLN A 27 8.66 4.28 -1.82
C GLN A 27 7.86 4.44 -3.11
N LEU A 28 7.97 5.61 -3.73
CA LEU A 28 7.39 5.92 -5.03
C LEU A 28 8.49 5.79 -6.09
N LEU A 29 8.31 4.86 -7.01
CA LEU A 29 9.20 4.67 -8.15
C LEU A 29 8.67 5.51 -9.30
N VAL A 30 9.44 6.52 -9.69
CA VAL A 30 9.09 7.47 -10.75
C VAL A 30 9.82 7.07 -12.01
N ASP A 31 9.08 6.62 -13.01
CA ASP A 31 9.56 6.31 -14.35
C ASP A 31 8.98 7.31 -15.35
N THR A 32 9.70 7.52 -16.44
CA THR A 32 9.30 8.40 -17.54
C THR A 32 9.56 7.65 -18.84
N PRO A 33 8.65 7.72 -19.83
CA PRO A 33 8.94 7.15 -21.12
C PRO A 33 10.14 7.88 -21.77
N PRO A 34 10.96 7.19 -22.60
CA PRO A 34 12.21 7.75 -23.13
C PRO A 34 12.04 9.03 -23.96
N ASP A 35 10.86 9.20 -24.55
CA ASP A 35 10.43 10.30 -25.41
C ASP A 35 9.64 11.39 -24.68
N ALA A 36 9.47 11.27 -23.36
CA ALA A 36 8.79 12.30 -22.57
C ALA A 36 9.50 13.65 -22.67
N ASP A 37 8.74 14.72 -22.91
CA ASP A 37 9.26 16.09 -22.83
C ASP A 37 9.42 16.56 -21.37
N ILE A 38 10.36 15.93 -20.68
CA ILE A 38 10.80 16.30 -19.33
C ILE A 38 11.94 17.33 -19.35
N SER A 39 12.36 17.75 -20.55
CA SER A 39 13.45 18.69 -20.78
C SER A 39 13.04 20.16 -20.60
N SER A 40 11.73 20.40 -20.48
CA SER A 40 11.20 21.73 -20.25
C SER A 40 11.77 22.36 -18.98
N VAL A 41 12.26 23.60 -19.12
CA VAL A 41 12.97 24.31 -18.05
C VAL A 41 12.08 24.41 -16.81
N GLY A 42 12.56 23.92 -15.68
CA GLY A 42 11.85 23.98 -14.40
C GLY A 42 10.84 22.85 -14.16
N TYR A 43 10.69 21.87 -15.07
CA TYR A 43 9.82 20.71 -14.87
C TYR A 43 10.15 19.96 -13.59
N ALA A 44 11.41 19.61 -13.38
CA ALA A 44 11.85 18.87 -12.18
C ALA A 44 11.56 19.63 -10.87
N ARG A 45 11.73 20.96 -10.88
CA ARG A 45 11.40 21.83 -9.75
C ARG A 45 9.89 21.83 -9.47
N TYR A 46 9.09 21.99 -10.52
CA TYR A 46 7.63 22.03 -10.41
C TYR A 46 7.05 20.67 -9.98
N LEU A 47 7.61 19.57 -10.49
CA LEU A 47 7.25 18.21 -10.07
C LEU A 47 7.55 18.01 -8.58
N PHE A 48 8.76 18.35 -8.13
CA PHE A 48 9.12 18.19 -6.72
C PHE A 48 8.24 19.03 -5.80
N ALA A 49 7.96 20.29 -6.17
CA ALA A 49 7.05 21.15 -5.42
C ALA A 49 5.63 20.55 -5.37
N THR A 50 5.11 20.09 -6.51
CA THR A 50 3.77 19.45 -6.59
C THR A 50 3.68 18.23 -5.67
N LEU A 51 4.70 17.36 -5.69
CA LEU A 51 4.74 16.19 -4.80
C LEU A 51 4.89 16.57 -3.32
N ALA A 52 5.64 17.63 -3.01
CA ALA A 52 5.80 18.13 -1.65
C ALA A 52 4.50 18.76 -1.11
N ASP A 53 3.73 19.42 -1.96
CA ASP A 53 2.41 19.98 -1.61
C ASP A 53 1.39 18.87 -1.37
N LEU A 54 1.43 17.81 -2.19
CA LEU A 54 0.59 16.62 -2.01
C LEU A 54 0.99 15.77 -0.79
N TRP A 55 2.24 15.92 -0.31
CA TRP A 55 2.79 15.08 0.76
C TRP A 55 3.34 15.91 1.93
N PRO A 56 2.49 16.22 2.94
CA PRO A 56 2.83 17.18 3.97
C PRO A 56 4.01 16.72 4.84
N PRO A 57 4.74 17.64 5.48
CA PRO A 57 5.96 17.33 6.24
C PRO A 57 5.72 16.45 7.47
N HIS A 58 4.49 16.37 7.96
CA HIS A 58 4.11 15.53 9.10
C HIS A 58 3.64 14.12 8.69
N ALA A 59 3.40 13.88 7.39
CA ALA A 59 3.01 12.57 6.90
C ALA A 59 4.16 11.56 7.07
N PRO A 60 3.85 10.25 7.12
CA PRO A 60 4.85 9.21 7.01
C PRO A 60 5.75 9.40 5.78
N PRO A 61 6.98 8.88 5.79
CA PRO A 61 7.95 9.12 4.74
C PRO A 61 7.48 8.59 3.38
N LEU A 62 7.61 9.45 2.37
CA LEU A 62 7.50 9.08 0.96
C LEU A 62 8.87 9.20 0.30
N LEU A 63 9.45 8.05 -0.05
CA LEU A 63 10.78 7.94 -0.66
C LEU A 63 10.66 7.97 -2.19
N LEU A 64 11.07 9.06 -2.81
CA LEU A 64 11.10 9.21 -4.27
C LEU A 64 12.34 8.54 -4.86
N THR A 65 12.16 7.49 -5.64
CA THR A 65 13.22 6.87 -6.43
C THR A 65 12.98 7.16 -7.91
N LEU A 66 13.79 8.05 -8.48
CA LEU A 66 13.72 8.42 -9.89
C LEU A 66 14.55 7.44 -10.73
N ARG A 67 13.91 6.74 -11.66
CA ARG A 67 14.58 5.79 -12.56
C ARG A 67 15.26 6.46 -13.75
N ASN A 68 14.79 7.65 -14.14
CA ASN A 68 15.43 8.44 -15.18
C ASN A 68 16.58 9.29 -14.59
N PRO A 69 17.85 9.03 -14.97
CA PRO A 69 19.00 9.75 -14.41
C PRO A 69 19.04 11.24 -14.78
N ALA A 70 18.51 11.63 -15.95
CA ALA A 70 18.42 13.04 -16.35
C ALA A 70 17.45 13.80 -15.45
N LEU A 71 16.25 13.23 -15.23
CA LEU A 71 15.26 13.82 -14.32
C LEU A 71 15.79 13.88 -12.88
N LEU A 72 16.51 12.84 -12.43
CA LEU A 72 17.15 12.82 -11.13
C LEU A 72 18.18 13.95 -11.00
N LEU A 73 19.07 14.10 -11.98
CA LEU A 73 20.10 15.14 -11.98
C LEU A 73 19.47 16.55 -11.97
N ASP A 74 18.44 16.76 -12.79
CA ASP A 74 17.72 18.03 -12.84
C ASP A 74 17.01 18.32 -11.53
N MET A 75 16.36 17.32 -10.92
CA MET A 75 15.73 17.47 -9.62
C MET A 75 16.75 17.79 -8.53
N LEU A 76 17.88 17.07 -8.48
CA LEU A 76 18.99 17.36 -7.56
C LEU A 76 19.64 18.72 -7.82
N THR A 77 19.45 19.34 -8.98
CA THR A 77 20.02 20.65 -9.30
C THR A 77 19.04 21.78 -8.98
N GLN A 78 17.76 21.58 -9.27
CA GLN A 78 16.74 22.65 -9.28
C GLN A 78 15.78 22.60 -8.08
N ALA A 79 15.65 21.47 -7.39
CA ALA A 79 14.79 21.36 -6.22
C ALA A 79 15.24 22.32 -5.10
N GLN A 80 14.25 22.92 -4.46
CA GLN A 80 14.41 23.80 -3.31
C GLN A 80 13.88 23.10 -2.07
N ALA A 81 14.40 23.51 -0.90
CA ALA A 81 13.87 23.05 0.36
C ALA A 81 12.40 23.49 0.47
N PRO A 82 11.47 22.58 0.84
CA PRO A 82 10.11 23.00 1.14
C PRO A 82 10.13 24.02 2.30
N GLU A 83 9.24 25.02 2.28
CA GLU A 83 9.26 26.18 3.19
C GLU A 83 9.29 25.85 4.70
N GLN A 84 9.04 24.59 5.08
CA GLN A 84 9.07 24.09 6.47
C GLN A 84 10.24 23.12 6.74
N ALA A 85 11.28 23.12 5.90
CA ALA A 85 12.43 22.21 5.99
C ALA A 85 13.47 22.58 7.07
N GLU A 86 13.35 23.72 7.75
CA GLU A 86 14.36 24.17 8.73
C GLU A 86 14.57 23.19 9.91
N ALA A 87 13.58 22.32 10.18
CA ALA A 87 13.70 21.25 11.18
C ALA A 87 14.44 19.98 10.68
N ARG A 88 14.85 19.90 9.41
CA ARG A 88 15.35 18.66 8.77
C ARG A 88 16.88 18.51 8.76
N ARG A 89 17.63 19.35 9.50
CA ARG A 89 19.12 19.36 9.49
C ARG A 89 19.79 18.15 10.14
N GLY A 90 19.03 17.19 10.65
CA GLY A 90 19.56 15.89 11.01
C GLY A 90 18.58 14.82 10.58
N ALA A 91 18.99 13.90 9.71
CA ALA A 91 18.71 12.51 10.02
C ALA A 91 19.32 12.31 11.41
N SER A 92 18.47 12.45 12.43
CA SER A 92 18.87 12.32 13.81
C SER A 92 19.58 10.98 13.95
N THR A 93 20.79 11.03 14.48
CA THR A 93 21.51 9.88 15.02
C THR A 93 20.69 9.11 16.08
N ASP A 94 19.59 9.70 16.57
CA ASP A 94 18.59 9.05 17.40
C ASP A 94 17.37 8.66 16.57
N GLY A 95 17.31 7.39 16.14
CA GLY A 95 16.13 6.50 16.04
C GLY A 95 14.77 6.95 15.46
N ASP A 96 14.57 8.22 15.10
CA ASP A 96 13.28 8.78 14.69
C ASP A 96 13.03 8.52 13.20
N ALA A 97 11.81 8.07 12.90
CA ALA A 97 11.37 7.82 11.54
C ALA A 97 11.42 9.11 10.69
N PRO A 98 11.93 9.05 9.45
CA PRO A 98 11.89 10.20 8.55
C PRO A 98 10.44 10.55 8.28
N LYS A 99 10.12 11.85 8.13
CA LYS A 99 8.77 12.32 7.81
C LYS A 99 8.75 13.17 6.55
N GLY A 100 7.63 13.17 5.85
CA GLY A 100 7.43 13.90 4.60
C GLY A 100 8.14 13.28 3.38
N LEU A 101 8.36 14.11 2.36
CA LEU A 101 8.95 13.72 1.08
C LEU A 101 10.48 13.67 1.12
N TRP A 102 11.10 12.60 0.61
CA TRP A 102 12.55 12.42 0.52
C TRP A 102 12.97 11.92 -0.87
N ILE A 103 14.11 12.37 -1.40
CA ILE A 103 14.72 11.78 -2.58
C ILE A 103 15.62 10.62 -2.13
N ALA A 104 15.29 9.41 -2.54
CA ALA A 104 16.03 8.20 -2.21
C ALA A 104 17.09 7.88 -3.28
N LEU A 105 18.35 7.82 -2.86
CA LEU A 105 19.50 7.54 -3.73
C LEU A 105 20.14 6.21 -3.40
N GLY A 106 20.24 5.34 -4.40
CA GLY A 106 20.94 4.07 -4.31
C GLY A 106 22.47 4.20 -4.15
N PRO A 107 23.16 3.09 -3.85
CA PRO A 107 24.61 3.06 -3.70
C PRO A 107 25.35 3.53 -4.95
N GLU A 108 24.78 3.23 -6.11
CA GLU A 108 25.33 3.56 -7.42
C GLU A 108 25.38 5.08 -7.61
N ALA A 109 24.29 5.78 -7.31
CA ALA A 109 24.20 7.24 -7.39
C ALA A 109 25.16 7.95 -6.42
N GLN A 110 25.51 7.30 -5.31
CA GLN A 110 26.47 7.84 -4.33
C GLN A 110 27.92 7.78 -4.84
N ARG A 111 28.26 6.72 -5.57
CA ARG A 111 29.59 6.49 -6.17
C ARG A 111 29.75 7.21 -7.52
N ASP A 112 28.66 7.62 -8.14
CA ASP A 112 28.66 8.34 -9.41
C ASP A 112 29.35 9.72 -9.29
N PRO A 113 30.28 10.06 -10.20
CA PRO A 113 31.07 11.30 -10.13
C PRO A 113 30.26 12.57 -10.39
N VAL A 114 29.06 12.46 -10.99
CA VAL A 114 28.17 13.59 -11.27
C VAL A 114 27.06 13.66 -10.22
N LEU A 115 26.33 12.56 -10.00
CA LEU A 115 25.17 12.53 -9.10
C LEU A 115 25.58 12.70 -7.63
N GLY A 116 26.68 12.07 -7.20
CA GLY A 116 27.15 12.14 -5.81
C GLY A 116 27.42 13.57 -5.32
N PRO A 117 28.25 14.37 -6.03
CA PRO A 117 28.47 15.78 -5.70
C PRO A 117 27.19 16.62 -5.77
N ARG A 118 26.32 16.38 -6.76
CA ARG A 118 25.06 17.12 -6.93
C ARG A 118 24.07 16.86 -5.80
N ALA A 119 23.97 15.60 -5.35
CA ALA A 119 23.18 15.24 -4.19
C ALA A 119 23.70 15.92 -2.90
N ARG A 120 25.02 15.95 -2.68
CA ARG A 120 25.61 16.68 -1.54
C ARG A 120 25.31 18.19 -1.61
N GLN A 121 25.34 18.78 -2.80
CA GLN A 121 24.93 20.17 -2.99
C GLN A 121 23.43 20.38 -2.71
N ALA A 122 22.57 19.44 -3.11
CA ALA A 122 21.13 19.49 -2.83
C ALA A 122 20.86 19.45 -1.32
N VAL A 123 21.53 18.55 -0.59
CA VAL A 123 21.48 18.48 0.88
C VAL A 123 21.92 19.79 1.51
N ALA A 124 23.01 20.41 1.01
CA ALA A 124 23.47 21.71 1.50
C ALA A 124 22.45 22.84 1.27
N ARG A 125 21.56 22.71 0.28
CA ARG A 125 20.42 23.62 0.05
C ARG A 125 19.17 23.26 0.86
N GLY A 126 19.22 22.23 1.71
CA GLY A 126 18.09 21.78 2.54
C GLY A 126 17.10 20.85 1.83
N VAL A 127 17.44 20.32 0.65
CA VAL A 127 16.62 19.30 -0.02
C VAL A 127 16.72 17.99 0.76
N PRO A 128 15.58 17.35 1.12
CA PRO A 128 15.58 16.08 1.83
C PRO A 128 16.07 14.95 0.91
N VAL A 129 17.27 14.44 1.17
CA VAL A 129 17.89 13.33 0.44
C VAL A 129 18.22 12.22 1.43
N LEU A 130 17.78 11.00 1.11
CA LEU A 130 18.06 9.79 1.88
C LEU A 130 18.92 8.85 1.04
N TRP A 131 20.02 8.36 1.62
CA TRP A 131 20.88 7.37 0.97
C TRP A 131 20.41 5.97 1.32
N THR A 132 19.93 5.22 0.33
CA THR A 132 19.62 3.80 0.49
C THR A 132 20.92 2.99 0.35
N ALA A 133 21.79 3.14 1.36
CA ALA A 133 23.09 2.49 1.64
C ALA A 133 24.31 2.72 0.71
N THR A 134 25.49 3.05 1.30
CA THR A 134 26.82 2.46 0.99
C THR A 134 27.73 2.33 2.24
N GLN A 135 28.01 1.08 2.60
CA GLN A 135 29.25 0.42 3.06
C GLN A 135 30.39 1.01 3.94
N ASP A 136 30.53 2.29 4.30
CA ASP A 136 31.71 2.65 5.16
C ASP A 136 31.44 2.69 6.68
N THR A 137 30.19 2.63 7.15
CA THR A 137 29.85 2.58 8.59
C THR A 137 28.40 2.07 8.81
N GLY A 138 28.21 0.84 9.31
CA GLY A 138 26.93 0.39 9.89
C GLY A 138 25.74 0.16 8.93
N ALA A 139 24.54 0.02 9.51
CA ALA A 139 23.37 -0.65 8.95
C ALA A 139 22.81 -0.02 7.66
N GLN A 140 22.15 -0.83 6.82
CA GLN A 140 21.29 -0.30 5.74
C GLN A 140 20.03 0.31 6.36
N PHE A 141 19.88 1.63 6.29
CA PHE A 141 18.73 2.34 6.88
C PHE A 141 17.38 1.79 6.38
N VAL A 142 17.27 1.47 5.08
CA VAL A 142 16.12 0.76 4.49
C VAL A 142 16.62 -0.40 3.64
N LEU A 143 16.18 -1.62 3.95
CA LEU A 143 16.45 -2.80 3.12
C LEU A 143 15.52 -2.80 1.91
N GLN A 144 16.08 -2.86 0.70
CA GLN A 144 15.34 -2.78 -0.56
C GLN A 144 14.96 -4.17 -1.08
N ALA A 145 13.66 -4.39 -1.29
CA ALA A 145 13.06 -5.55 -1.97
C ALA A 145 13.74 -6.89 -1.69
N PRO A 146 13.82 -7.34 -0.42
CA PRO A 146 14.35 -8.65 -0.09
C PRO A 146 13.54 -9.75 -0.79
N GLU A 147 14.21 -10.81 -1.21
CA GLU A 147 13.58 -11.96 -1.87
C GLU A 147 13.03 -12.99 -0.88
N ARG A 148 13.54 -12.98 0.37
CA ARG A 148 13.23 -13.99 1.40
C ARG A 148 12.64 -13.37 2.65
N ARG A 149 11.60 -14.00 3.20
CA ARG A 149 10.94 -13.58 4.45
C ARG A 149 11.94 -13.47 5.59
N LEU A 150 12.78 -14.50 5.78
CA LEU A 150 13.77 -14.52 6.85
C LEU A 150 14.79 -13.39 6.75
N GLN A 151 15.14 -12.95 5.53
CA GLN A 151 16.04 -11.81 5.34
C GLN A 151 15.37 -10.50 5.77
N ALA A 152 14.12 -10.29 5.37
CA ALA A 152 13.33 -9.13 5.77
C ALA A 152 13.13 -9.09 7.29
N ALA A 153 12.74 -10.21 7.89
CA ALA A 153 12.53 -10.32 9.33
C ALA A 153 13.83 -10.08 10.11
N HIS A 154 14.94 -10.72 9.71
CA HIS A 154 16.23 -10.54 10.36
C HIS A 154 16.71 -9.08 10.34
N ALA A 155 16.54 -8.39 9.21
CA ALA A 155 16.96 -6.99 9.08
C ALA A 155 16.20 -6.06 10.03
N LEU A 156 14.94 -6.37 10.35
CA LEU A 156 14.10 -5.59 11.26
C LEU A 156 14.27 -5.99 12.74
N ASP A 157 14.43 -7.29 12.99
CA ASP A 157 14.41 -7.89 14.34
C ASP A 157 15.78 -7.95 15.01
N THR A 158 16.87 -7.80 14.24
CA THR A 158 18.21 -7.76 14.84
C THR A 158 18.29 -6.68 15.91
N ASN A 159 18.96 -6.99 17.02
CA ASN A 159 19.18 -6.06 18.13
C ASN A 159 20.52 -5.32 17.98
N ASP A 160 21.30 -5.64 16.95
CA ASP A 160 22.55 -4.96 16.64
C ASP A 160 22.25 -3.66 15.87
N PRO A 161 22.43 -2.47 16.48
CA PRO A 161 22.13 -1.20 15.83
C PRO A 161 22.99 -0.95 14.58
N SER A 162 24.13 -1.64 14.46
CA SER A 162 25.02 -1.54 13.31
C SER A 162 24.56 -2.37 12.11
N THR A 163 23.55 -3.22 12.26
CA THR A 163 22.96 -4.03 11.17
C THR A 163 21.45 -3.88 11.05
N GLN A 164 20.79 -3.26 12.04
CA GLN A 164 19.36 -3.04 12.06
C GLN A 164 18.89 -2.05 10.99
N SER A 165 17.95 -2.49 10.15
CA SER A 165 17.21 -1.62 9.25
C SER A 165 16.03 -0.96 9.97
N TRP A 166 15.81 0.32 9.70
CA TRP A 166 14.61 1.03 10.17
C TRP A 166 13.35 0.50 9.49
N ALA A 167 13.43 0.21 8.18
CA ALA A 167 12.33 -0.38 7.43
C ALA A 167 12.79 -1.33 6.30
N VAL A 168 11.85 -2.15 5.83
CA VAL A 168 11.96 -2.97 4.62
C VAL A 168 11.04 -2.41 3.54
N ALA A 169 11.58 -2.12 2.36
CA ALA A 169 10.80 -1.66 1.20
C ALA A 169 10.38 -2.84 0.32
N GLY A 170 9.09 -3.16 0.33
CA GLY A 170 8.53 -4.32 -0.38
C GLY A 170 8.75 -5.62 0.41
N TRP A 171 7.68 -6.15 1.01
CA TRP A 171 7.73 -7.40 1.74
C TRP A 171 7.73 -8.59 0.76
N PRO A 172 8.49 -9.68 1.02
CA PRO A 172 8.54 -10.86 0.15
C PRO A 172 7.28 -11.71 0.36
N VAL A 173 6.16 -11.29 -0.25
CA VAL A 173 4.83 -11.89 -0.05
C VAL A 173 4.81 -13.36 -0.49
N GLU A 174 5.34 -13.68 -1.67
CA GLU A 174 5.31 -15.04 -2.23
C GLU A 174 6.07 -16.03 -1.36
N ASP A 175 7.26 -15.64 -0.86
CA ASP A 175 8.07 -16.47 0.03
C ASP A 175 7.39 -16.62 1.41
N THR A 176 6.82 -15.53 1.92
CA THR A 176 6.07 -15.53 3.19
C THR A 176 4.89 -16.50 3.14
N LEU A 177 4.09 -16.44 2.08
CA LEU A 177 2.92 -17.31 1.91
C LEU A 177 3.30 -18.77 1.67
N ARG A 178 4.44 -19.03 1.03
CA ARG A 178 4.95 -20.41 0.88
C ARG A 178 5.32 -21.02 2.23
N GLU A 179 5.93 -20.25 3.13
CA GLU A 179 6.38 -20.75 4.44
C GLU A 179 5.27 -20.77 5.50
N LEU A 180 4.32 -19.83 5.44
CA LEU A 180 3.30 -19.61 6.47
C LEU A 180 1.87 -19.90 6.00
N GLN A 181 1.69 -20.70 4.93
CA GLN A 181 0.39 -20.93 4.28
C GLN A 181 -0.72 -21.37 5.24
N ASP A 182 -0.43 -22.30 6.14
CA ASP A 182 -1.44 -22.83 7.08
C ASP A 182 -1.93 -21.74 8.06
N ALA A 183 -1.00 -20.90 8.54
CA ALA A 183 -1.35 -19.78 9.41
C ALA A 183 -2.05 -18.65 8.64
N ALA A 184 -1.72 -18.43 7.37
CA ALA A 184 -2.34 -17.43 6.52
C ALA A 184 -3.85 -17.65 6.30
N ARG A 185 -4.33 -18.89 6.49
CA ARG A 185 -5.77 -19.24 6.45
C ARG A 185 -6.55 -18.77 7.67
N ALA A 186 -5.86 -18.38 8.74
CA ALA A 186 -6.47 -17.78 9.92
C ALA A 186 -6.62 -16.26 9.75
N PRO A 187 -7.66 -15.64 10.34
CA PRO A 187 -7.71 -14.18 10.49
C PRO A 187 -6.71 -13.73 11.56
N ALA A 188 -6.17 -12.52 11.39
CA ALA A 188 -5.31 -11.92 12.41
C ALA A 188 -6.09 -11.67 13.72
N ARG A 189 -5.53 -12.07 14.87
CA ARG A 189 -6.14 -11.79 16.17
C ARG A 189 -6.31 -10.30 16.41
N ALA A 190 -5.31 -9.49 16.04
CA ALA A 190 -5.37 -8.04 16.17
C ALA A 190 -6.55 -7.43 15.41
N ALA A 191 -6.90 -7.98 14.24
CA ALA A 191 -8.07 -7.52 13.48
C ALA A 191 -9.38 -7.84 14.20
N ILE A 192 -9.52 -9.05 14.75
CA ILE A 192 -10.69 -9.44 15.53
C ILE A 192 -10.85 -8.54 16.76
N LEU A 193 -9.76 -8.30 17.50
CA LEU A 193 -9.78 -7.46 18.69
C LEU A 193 -10.11 -6.01 18.36
N ALA A 194 -9.58 -5.46 17.27
CA ALA A 194 -9.91 -4.10 16.84
C ALA A 194 -11.39 -3.94 16.50
N VAL A 195 -12.02 -4.91 15.83
CA VAL A 195 -13.46 -4.88 15.55
C VAL A 195 -14.28 -5.02 16.83
N LEU A 196 -13.88 -5.92 17.75
CA LEU A 196 -14.55 -6.06 19.06
C LEU A 196 -14.50 -4.75 19.86
N GLN A 197 -13.34 -4.11 19.93
CA GLN A 197 -13.16 -2.84 20.60
C GLN A 197 -14.01 -1.74 19.96
N ALA A 198 -14.04 -1.64 18.63
CA ALA A 198 -14.87 -0.67 17.93
C ALA A 198 -16.38 -0.86 18.22
N ILE A 199 -16.83 -2.10 18.37
CA ILE A 199 -18.22 -2.39 18.77
C ILE A 199 -18.48 -1.94 20.23
N GLU A 200 -17.52 -2.16 21.13
CA GLU A 200 -17.63 -1.73 22.54
C GLU A 200 -17.60 -0.21 22.71
N ASP A 201 -16.86 0.49 21.84
CA ASP A 201 -16.77 1.95 21.80
C ASP A 201 -17.93 2.62 21.05
N ASP A 202 -18.97 1.86 20.68
CA ASP A 202 -20.13 2.32 19.88
C ASP A 202 -19.69 3.06 18.58
N ALA A 203 -18.64 2.55 17.92
CA ALA A 203 -18.16 3.11 16.66
C ALA A 203 -19.23 3.01 15.55
N SER A 204 -19.07 3.81 14.50
CA SER A 204 -20.01 3.78 13.39
C SER A 204 -19.96 2.44 12.64
N ASP A 205 -21.08 2.03 12.04
CA ASP A 205 -21.12 0.82 11.21
C ASP A 205 -20.11 0.88 10.04
N ASP A 206 -19.75 2.08 9.55
CA ASP A 206 -18.75 2.27 8.50
C ASP A 206 -17.33 2.00 9.03
N ASP A 207 -17.01 2.42 10.25
CA ASP A 207 -15.74 2.10 10.91
C ASP A 207 -15.63 0.59 11.20
N ILE A 208 -16.72 -0.03 11.66
CA ILE A 208 -16.80 -1.48 11.90
C ILE A 208 -16.63 -2.25 10.58
N GLU A 209 -17.29 -1.82 9.50
CA GLU A 209 -17.11 -2.40 8.17
C GLU A 209 -15.66 -2.28 7.71
N ALA A 210 -15.05 -1.10 7.81
CA ALA A 210 -13.67 -0.87 7.41
C ALA A 210 -12.70 -1.78 8.18
N LEU A 211 -12.82 -1.88 9.51
CA LEU A 211 -11.99 -2.75 10.35
C LEU A 211 -12.18 -4.24 10.02
N LEU A 212 -13.42 -4.66 9.76
CA LEU A 212 -13.72 -6.05 9.39
C LEU A 212 -13.13 -6.39 8.01
N CYS A 213 -13.15 -5.44 7.08
CA CYS A 213 -12.59 -5.52 5.74
C CYS A 213 -11.06 -5.40 5.69
N ALA A 214 -10.41 -4.93 6.76
CA ALA A 214 -8.96 -4.79 6.84
C ALA A 214 -8.21 -6.12 7.01
N ASP A 215 -8.91 -7.19 7.39
CA ASP A 215 -8.40 -8.56 7.29
C ASP A 215 -9.18 -9.33 6.22
N PRO A 216 -8.54 -9.72 5.10
CA PRO A 216 -9.21 -10.41 4.01
C PRO A 216 -9.91 -11.71 4.44
N VAL A 217 -9.28 -12.50 5.31
CA VAL A 217 -9.82 -13.78 5.78
C VAL A 217 -11.03 -13.56 6.68
N LEU A 218 -10.98 -12.57 7.57
CA LEU A 218 -12.09 -12.21 8.44
C LEU A 218 -13.29 -11.73 7.62
N CYS A 219 -13.06 -10.83 6.66
CA CYS A 219 -14.07 -10.34 5.72
C CYS A 219 -14.73 -11.48 4.95
N HIS A 220 -13.92 -12.39 4.39
CA HIS A 220 -14.41 -13.55 3.67
C HIS A 220 -15.27 -14.47 4.55
N ARG A 221 -14.79 -14.82 5.75
CA ARG A 221 -15.50 -15.68 6.70
C ARG A 221 -16.80 -15.05 7.18
N PHE A 222 -16.81 -13.73 7.40
CA PHE A 222 -18.01 -12.98 7.74
C PHE A 222 -19.07 -13.12 6.65
N LEU A 223 -18.73 -12.81 5.40
CA LEU A 223 -19.63 -12.91 4.25
C LEU A 223 -20.17 -14.33 4.07
N GLN A 224 -19.33 -15.35 4.21
CA GLN A 224 -19.79 -16.74 4.20
C GLN A 224 -20.76 -17.04 5.34
N ARG A 225 -20.50 -16.54 6.55
CA ARG A 225 -21.31 -16.81 7.74
C ARG A 225 -22.68 -16.16 7.67
N VAL A 226 -22.77 -14.92 7.21
CA VAL A 226 -24.03 -14.19 7.04
C VAL A 226 -24.85 -14.78 5.90
N ASN A 227 -24.22 -15.17 4.77
CA ASN A 227 -24.94 -15.80 3.67
C ASN A 227 -25.42 -17.21 4.01
N LYS A 228 -24.66 -18.00 4.78
CA LYS A 228 -25.14 -19.29 5.32
C LYS A 228 -26.35 -19.12 6.25
N ALA A 229 -26.45 -18.01 6.98
CA ALA A 229 -27.61 -17.69 7.81
C ALA A 229 -28.80 -17.24 6.93
N ALA A 230 -28.58 -16.27 6.04
CA ALA A 230 -29.59 -15.67 5.16
C ALA A 230 -30.20 -16.65 4.16
N ALA A 231 -29.45 -17.67 3.71
CA ALA A 231 -29.97 -18.72 2.83
C ALA A 231 -31.14 -19.50 3.46
N ARG A 232 -31.25 -19.54 4.79
CA ARG A 232 -32.39 -20.14 5.50
C ARG A 232 -33.66 -19.31 5.40
N GLU A 233 -33.52 -18.02 5.06
CA GLU A 233 -34.57 -17.00 5.05
C GLU A 233 -34.84 -16.42 3.64
N ARG A 234 -34.26 -17.02 2.58
CA ARG A 234 -34.36 -16.61 1.16
C ARG A 234 -33.77 -15.23 0.81
N GLY A 235 -32.85 -14.71 1.62
CA GLY A 235 -32.10 -13.47 1.33
C GLY A 235 -30.69 -13.74 0.79
N THR A 236 -30.15 -12.78 0.02
CA THR A 236 -28.73 -12.73 -0.39
C THR A 236 -28.07 -11.48 0.19
N ILE A 237 -26.87 -11.63 0.76
CA ILE A 237 -26.08 -10.53 1.32
C ILE A 237 -24.83 -10.34 0.47
N ASP A 238 -24.86 -9.28 -0.33
CA ASP A 238 -23.87 -8.90 -1.35
C ASP A 238 -22.77 -7.97 -0.81
N THR A 239 -23.03 -7.24 0.29
CA THR A 239 -22.05 -6.34 0.93
C THR A 239 -21.86 -6.63 2.41
N VAL A 240 -20.68 -6.26 2.94
CA VAL A 240 -20.38 -6.38 4.38
C VAL A 240 -21.31 -5.48 5.18
N ARG A 241 -21.51 -4.21 4.76
CA ARG A 241 -22.47 -3.28 5.35
C ARG A 241 -23.86 -3.88 5.57
N ARG A 242 -24.43 -4.48 4.52
CA ARG A 242 -25.74 -5.13 4.61
C ARG A 242 -25.71 -6.33 5.55
N GLY A 243 -24.62 -7.09 5.55
CA GLY A 243 -24.40 -8.19 6.49
C GLY A 243 -24.42 -7.75 7.95
N LEU A 244 -23.76 -6.63 8.27
CA LEU A 244 -23.76 -6.05 9.61
C LEU A 244 -25.17 -5.63 10.04
N GLN A 245 -25.90 -4.94 9.16
CA GLN A 245 -27.27 -4.48 9.42
C GLN A 245 -28.25 -5.64 9.62
N VAL A 246 -28.21 -6.65 8.76
CA VAL A 246 -29.14 -7.79 8.80
C VAL A 246 -28.84 -8.72 9.98
N TRP A 247 -27.56 -9.00 10.24
CA TRP A 247 -27.19 -9.94 11.30
C TRP A 247 -27.23 -9.29 12.69
N GLY A 248 -26.93 -8.00 12.77
CA GLY A 248 -26.94 -7.20 14.00
C GLY A 248 -25.68 -7.37 14.84
N LEU A 249 -25.17 -6.26 15.39
CA LEU A 249 -23.87 -6.19 16.08
C LEU A 249 -23.72 -7.19 17.24
N LYS A 250 -24.80 -7.51 17.97
CA LYS A 250 -24.76 -8.52 19.04
C LYS A 250 -24.33 -9.91 18.54
N HIS A 251 -24.81 -10.33 17.38
CA HIS A 251 -24.43 -11.62 16.80
C HIS A 251 -23.03 -11.57 16.19
N VAL A 252 -22.66 -10.43 15.59
CA VAL A 252 -21.31 -10.18 15.08
C VAL A 252 -20.28 -10.28 16.21
N TYR A 253 -20.53 -9.62 17.34
CA TYR A 253 -19.69 -9.65 18.54
C TYR A 253 -19.49 -11.08 19.06
N ALA A 254 -20.56 -11.85 19.23
CA ALA A 254 -20.48 -13.25 19.66
C ALA A 254 -19.71 -14.13 18.66
N TRP A 255 -19.88 -13.88 17.35
CA TRP A 255 -19.14 -14.60 16.31
C TRP A 255 -17.66 -14.26 16.30
N LEU A 256 -17.30 -12.99 16.46
CA LEU A 256 -15.91 -12.52 16.56
C LEU A 256 -15.19 -13.17 17.74
N HIS A 257 -15.83 -13.24 18.91
CA HIS A 257 -15.31 -14.00 20.07
C HIS A 257 -15.02 -15.46 19.72
N ALA A 258 -15.92 -16.12 18.99
CA ALA A 258 -15.69 -17.49 18.55
C ALA A 258 -14.56 -17.62 17.50
N GLN A 259 -14.28 -16.58 16.70
CA GLN A 259 -13.19 -16.60 15.73
C GLN A 259 -11.80 -16.57 16.38
N GLN A 260 -11.66 -16.02 17.60
CA GLN A 260 -10.38 -15.88 18.29
C GLN A 260 -9.64 -17.21 18.51
N ALA A 261 -10.38 -18.33 18.62
CA ALA A 261 -9.80 -19.66 18.82
C ALA A 261 -8.97 -20.12 17.59
N ASN A 262 -9.28 -19.61 16.41
CA ASN A 262 -8.64 -19.98 15.14
C ASN A 262 -7.90 -18.79 14.51
N ALA A 263 -7.48 -17.81 15.32
CA ALA A 263 -6.76 -16.62 14.88
C ALA A 263 -5.25 -16.80 15.01
N ASP A 264 -4.48 -16.21 14.09
CA ASP A 264 -3.01 -16.15 14.17
C ASP A 264 -2.51 -14.83 14.77
N ASP A 265 -1.27 -14.87 15.26
CA ASP A 265 -0.54 -13.75 15.86
C ASP A 265 0.83 -13.53 15.17
N LEU A 266 0.96 -13.95 13.90
CA LEU A 266 2.24 -13.87 13.19
C LEU A 266 2.46 -12.48 12.59
N PRO A 267 3.47 -11.71 13.04
CA PRO A 267 3.70 -10.35 12.55
C PRO A 267 4.04 -10.33 11.06
N ASP A 268 4.75 -11.34 10.55
CA ASP A 268 5.18 -11.43 9.15
C ASP A 268 4.01 -11.62 8.16
N LEU A 269 2.80 -11.97 8.61
CA LEU A 269 1.59 -12.02 7.78
C LEU A 269 0.88 -10.66 7.66
N ARG A 270 1.17 -9.71 8.56
CA ARG A 270 0.57 -8.37 8.54
C ARG A 270 0.89 -7.59 7.25
N PRO A 271 2.14 -7.58 6.73
CA PRO A 271 2.45 -6.92 5.47
C PRO A 271 1.67 -7.49 4.29
N VAL A 272 1.42 -8.80 4.30
CA VAL A 272 0.62 -9.47 3.26
C VAL A 272 -0.82 -8.99 3.29
N ARG A 273 -1.46 -9.00 4.47
CA ARG A 273 -2.86 -8.57 4.63
C ARG A 273 -3.06 -7.10 4.30
N ILE A 274 -2.19 -6.23 4.84
CA ILE A 274 -2.24 -4.79 4.56
C ILE A 274 -1.99 -4.52 3.07
N GLY A 275 -1.04 -5.24 2.45
CA GLY A 275 -0.79 -5.14 1.01
C GLY A 275 -2.03 -5.45 0.16
N MET A 276 -2.81 -6.47 0.54
CA MET A 276 -4.07 -6.80 -0.14
C MET A 276 -5.15 -5.71 0.01
N VAL A 277 -5.23 -5.07 1.18
CA VAL A 277 -6.15 -3.94 1.42
C VAL A 277 -5.75 -2.72 0.61
N VAL A 278 -4.46 -2.37 0.61
CA VAL A 278 -3.91 -1.28 -0.21
C VAL A 278 -4.15 -1.54 -1.70
N HIS A 279 -3.99 -2.78 -2.16
CA HIS A 279 -4.35 -3.17 -3.52
C HIS A 279 -5.83 -2.96 -3.84
N ALA A 280 -6.72 -3.39 -2.94
CA ALA A 280 -8.16 -3.24 -3.14
C ALA A 280 -8.56 -1.76 -3.29
N HIS A 281 -7.99 -0.88 -2.46
CA HIS A 281 -8.19 0.57 -2.62
C HIS A 281 -7.48 1.16 -3.85
N LEU A 282 -6.35 0.61 -4.28
CA LEU A 282 -5.76 1.02 -5.56
C LEU A 282 -6.71 0.74 -6.72
N VAL A 283 -7.32 -0.45 -6.75
CA VAL A 283 -8.31 -0.82 -7.77
C VAL A 283 -9.54 0.09 -7.72
N GLU A 284 -10.03 0.43 -6.52
CA GLU A 284 -11.09 1.41 -6.32
C GLU A 284 -10.74 2.78 -6.91
N HIS A 285 -9.57 3.33 -6.59
CA HIS A 285 -9.11 4.63 -7.09
C HIS A 285 -8.82 4.63 -8.60
N LEU A 286 -8.43 3.49 -9.18
CA LEU A 286 -8.23 3.36 -10.62
C LEU A 286 -9.56 3.42 -11.38
N LEU A 287 -10.63 2.83 -10.82
CA LEU A 287 -11.95 2.83 -11.45
C LEU A 287 -12.77 4.10 -11.16
N ASP A 288 -12.43 4.82 -10.09
CA ASP A 288 -13.04 6.09 -9.65
C ASP A 288 -14.59 6.05 -9.72
N PRO A 289 -15.25 5.27 -8.84
CA PRO A 289 -16.71 5.09 -8.87
C PRO A 289 -17.52 6.37 -8.53
N GLY A 290 -16.86 7.51 -8.29
CA GLY A 290 -17.50 8.74 -7.84
C GLY A 290 -18.07 8.61 -6.42
N ASP A 291 -19.31 9.07 -6.25
CA ASP A 291 -20.01 9.08 -4.96
C ASP A 291 -20.91 7.85 -4.72
N GLU A 292 -20.87 6.85 -5.62
CA GLU A 292 -21.68 5.64 -5.49
C GLU A 292 -21.05 4.63 -4.51
N GLU A 293 -21.44 4.70 -3.25
CA GLU A 293 -20.83 3.92 -2.17
C GLU A 293 -21.00 2.39 -2.33
N ASP A 294 -22.13 1.93 -2.86
CA ASP A 294 -22.33 0.48 -3.11
C ASP A 294 -21.42 -0.02 -4.23
N LEU A 295 -21.23 0.78 -5.29
CA LEU A 295 -20.27 0.48 -6.35
C LEU A 295 -18.85 0.47 -5.82
N ARG A 296 -18.49 1.44 -4.97
CA ARG A 296 -17.21 1.51 -4.27
C ARG A 296 -16.92 0.24 -3.48
N ARG A 297 -17.87 -0.22 -2.65
CA ARG A 297 -17.79 -1.47 -1.88
C ARG A 297 -17.65 -2.70 -2.79
N GLU A 298 -18.39 -2.74 -3.89
CA GLU A 298 -18.31 -3.83 -4.87
C GLU A 298 -16.90 -3.92 -5.51
N ILE A 299 -16.36 -2.78 -5.94
CA ILE A 299 -15.03 -2.70 -6.55
C ILE A 299 -13.94 -3.07 -5.54
N TYR A 300 -14.04 -2.57 -4.30
CA TYR A 300 -13.13 -2.95 -3.22
C TYR A 300 -13.11 -4.46 -3.00
N LEU A 301 -14.29 -5.08 -2.89
CA LEU A 301 -14.40 -6.54 -2.76
C LEU A 301 -13.76 -7.27 -3.95
N CYS A 302 -13.94 -6.76 -5.18
CA CYS A 302 -13.28 -7.31 -6.37
C CYS A 302 -11.75 -7.33 -6.21
N GLY A 303 -11.16 -6.18 -5.85
CA GLY A 303 -9.72 -6.06 -5.62
C GLY A 303 -9.22 -6.96 -4.49
N LEU A 304 -9.95 -7.03 -3.38
CA LEU A 304 -9.60 -7.89 -2.23
C LEU A 304 -9.53 -9.38 -2.63
N TYR A 305 -10.54 -9.85 -3.38
CA TYR A 305 -10.61 -11.25 -3.83
C TYR A 305 -9.58 -11.58 -4.92
N ALA A 306 -9.12 -10.61 -5.71
CA ALA A 306 -8.09 -10.82 -6.73
C ALA A 306 -6.77 -11.38 -6.17
N GLN A 307 -6.52 -11.22 -4.86
CA GLN A 307 -5.34 -11.76 -4.18
C GLN A 307 -5.63 -12.91 -3.20
N MET A 308 -6.90 -13.24 -2.96
CA MET A 308 -7.33 -14.17 -1.92
C MET A 308 -6.85 -15.60 -2.13
N GLU A 309 -6.85 -16.08 -3.38
CA GLU A 309 -6.39 -17.44 -3.73
C GLU A 309 -4.95 -17.68 -3.25
N ARG A 310 -4.07 -16.66 -3.36
CA ARG A 310 -2.69 -16.75 -2.87
C ARG A 310 -2.61 -16.85 -1.34
N LEU A 311 -3.44 -16.07 -0.64
CA LEU A 311 -3.45 -16.01 0.83
C LEU A 311 -3.98 -17.30 1.44
N VAL A 312 -5.11 -17.82 0.94
CA VAL A 312 -5.80 -18.99 1.52
C VAL A 312 -5.24 -20.30 0.95
N GLY A 313 -4.65 -20.29 -0.25
CA GLY A 313 -4.17 -21.49 -0.92
C GLY A 313 -5.29 -22.41 -1.42
N GLU A 314 -6.45 -21.83 -1.72
CA GLU A 314 -7.62 -22.50 -2.28
C GLU A 314 -8.01 -21.83 -3.59
N SER A 315 -8.55 -22.60 -4.54
CA SER A 315 -8.89 -22.03 -5.84
C SER A 315 -9.94 -20.93 -5.74
N LEU A 316 -9.78 -19.86 -6.52
CA LEU A 316 -10.70 -18.73 -6.50
C LEU A 316 -12.17 -19.15 -6.74
N PRO A 317 -12.51 -20.04 -7.70
CA PRO A 317 -13.88 -20.54 -7.84
C PRO A 317 -14.44 -21.24 -6.60
N SER A 318 -13.58 -21.88 -5.79
CA SER A 318 -14.00 -22.52 -4.54
C SER A 318 -14.27 -21.50 -3.45
N LEU A 319 -13.42 -20.47 -3.35
CA LEU A 319 -13.60 -19.36 -2.41
C LEU A 319 -14.88 -18.57 -2.68
N LEU A 320 -15.17 -18.28 -3.95
CA LEU A 320 -16.36 -17.48 -4.31
C LEU A 320 -17.67 -18.28 -4.22
N ARG A 321 -17.61 -19.61 -4.02
CA ARG A 321 -18.79 -20.48 -4.03
C ARG A 321 -19.75 -20.12 -2.89
N GLY A 322 -21.00 -19.80 -3.25
CA GLY A 322 -22.05 -19.49 -2.28
C GLY A 322 -22.03 -18.04 -1.79
N LEU A 323 -21.17 -17.19 -2.33
CA LEU A 323 -21.24 -15.74 -2.15
C LEU A 323 -22.06 -15.14 -3.30
N PRO A 324 -23.07 -14.29 -3.01
CA PRO A 324 -23.89 -13.65 -4.04
C PRO A 324 -23.17 -12.44 -4.66
N LEU A 325 -22.05 -12.70 -5.33
CA LEU A 325 -21.23 -11.66 -5.96
C LEU A 325 -21.80 -11.27 -7.32
N SER A 326 -21.62 -9.99 -7.68
CA SER A 326 -22.07 -9.45 -8.96
C SER A 326 -21.41 -10.16 -10.16
N GLN A 327 -22.09 -10.14 -11.31
CA GLN A 327 -21.52 -10.69 -12.55
C GLN A 327 -20.21 -9.99 -12.94
N ARG A 328 -20.08 -8.68 -12.64
CA ARG A 328 -18.87 -7.90 -12.92
C ARG A 328 -17.66 -8.43 -12.16
N ILE A 329 -17.84 -8.80 -10.89
CA ILE A 329 -16.80 -9.44 -10.07
C ILE A 329 -16.43 -10.81 -10.66
N GLN A 330 -17.43 -11.64 -11.00
CA GLN A 330 -17.18 -12.98 -11.53
C GLN A 330 -16.42 -12.94 -12.87
N GLN A 331 -16.81 -12.04 -13.78
CA GLN A 331 -16.11 -11.81 -15.05
C GLN A 331 -14.65 -11.41 -14.83
N ALA A 332 -14.40 -10.47 -13.92
CA ALA A 332 -13.05 -9.96 -13.68
C ALA A 332 -12.14 -11.01 -13.02
N LEU A 333 -12.67 -11.77 -12.06
CA LEU A 333 -11.89 -12.70 -11.25
C LEU A 333 -11.73 -14.09 -11.87
N LEU A 334 -12.76 -14.60 -12.56
CA LEU A 334 -12.78 -15.98 -13.08
C LEU A 334 -12.54 -16.04 -14.59
N GLU A 335 -13.04 -15.06 -15.34
CA GLU A 335 -12.98 -15.06 -16.80
C GLU A 335 -11.89 -14.14 -17.35
N ASN A 336 -11.23 -13.34 -16.49
CA ASN A 336 -10.27 -12.32 -16.89
C ASN A 336 -10.88 -11.32 -17.90
N SER A 337 -12.13 -10.91 -17.65
CA SER A 337 -12.93 -10.10 -18.57
C SER A 337 -13.79 -9.06 -17.82
N GLY A 338 -14.55 -8.25 -18.54
CA GLY A 338 -15.49 -7.30 -17.94
C GLY A 338 -14.84 -5.99 -17.44
N PRO A 339 -15.64 -5.11 -16.81
CA PRO A 339 -15.26 -3.72 -16.57
C PRO A 339 -14.16 -3.54 -15.51
N TYR A 340 -14.03 -4.46 -14.56
CA TYR A 340 -13.05 -4.34 -13.47
C TYR A 340 -11.69 -4.94 -13.81
N TYR A 341 -11.62 -5.83 -14.79
CA TYR A 341 -10.39 -6.56 -15.13
C TYR A 341 -9.21 -5.64 -15.53
N PRO A 342 -9.40 -4.58 -16.35
CA PRO A 342 -8.33 -3.65 -16.68
C PRO A 342 -7.64 -3.04 -15.45
N ALA A 343 -8.43 -2.62 -14.46
CA ALA A 343 -7.91 -2.05 -13.23
C ALA A 343 -7.13 -3.07 -12.39
N LEU A 344 -7.59 -4.34 -12.35
CA LEU A 344 -6.84 -5.43 -11.70
C LEU A 344 -5.50 -5.71 -12.38
N GLN A 345 -5.43 -5.61 -13.72
CA GLN A 345 -4.16 -5.76 -14.43
C GLN A 345 -3.20 -4.58 -14.17
N LEU A 346 -3.72 -3.35 -14.21
CA LEU A 346 -2.95 -2.15 -13.95
C LEU A 346 -2.41 -2.13 -12.52
N ALA A 347 -3.24 -2.44 -11.51
CA ALA A 347 -2.80 -2.51 -10.12
C ALA A 347 -1.64 -3.51 -9.93
N ARG A 348 -1.71 -4.68 -10.58
CA ARG A 348 -0.62 -5.67 -10.54
C ARG A 348 0.68 -5.17 -11.17
N THR A 349 0.61 -4.46 -12.31
CA THR A 349 1.83 -3.91 -12.95
C THR A 349 2.43 -2.75 -12.16
N ILE A 350 1.58 -1.90 -11.56
CA ILE A 350 1.97 -0.82 -10.65
C ILE A 350 2.70 -1.38 -9.42
N GLU A 351 2.18 -2.43 -8.78
CA GLU A 351 2.78 -3.05 -7.59
C GLU A 351 4.07 -3.83 -7.93
N ALA A 352 4.13 -4.45 -9.12
CA ALA A 352 5.34 -5.11 -9.60
C ALA A 352 6.46 -4.13 -9.97
N GLY A 353 6.14 -2.84 -10.15
CA GLY A 353 7.09 -1.83 -10.61
C GLY A 353 7.50 -1.98 -12.08
N ASP A 354 6.64 -2.58 -12.90
CA ASP A 354 6.79 -2.72 -14.35
C ASP A 354 6.20 -1.51 -15.08
N ALA A 355 6.97 -0.43 -15.13
CA ALA A 355 6.55 0.81 -15.77
C ALA A 355 6.27 0.64 -17.27
N ARG A 356 6.98 -0.27 -17.96
CA ARG A 356 6.75 -0.52 -19.39
C ARG A 356 5.43 -1.25 -19.62
N GLY A 357 5.18 -2.33 -18.88
CA GLY A 357 3.92 -3.07 -18.93
C GLY A 357 2.73 -2.19 -18.55
N GLN A 358 2.88 -1.36 -17.50
CA GLN A 358 1.87 -0.40 -17.09
C GLN A 358 1.48 0.56 -18.22
N ARG A 359 2.46 1.16 -18.94
CA ARG A 359 2.18 2.06 -20.06
C ARG A 359 1.45 1.38 -21.21
N LEU A 360 1.89 0.19 -21.60
CA LEU A 360 1.27 -0.57 -22.69
C LEU A 360 -0.18 -0.94 -22.36
N LEU A 361 -0.43 -1.38 -21.12
CA LEU A 361 -1.79 -1.69 -20.67
C LEU A 361 -2.65 -0.43 -20.58
N ALA A 362 -2.10 0.66 -20.05
CA ALA A 362 -2.80 1.94 -19.93
C ALA A 362 -3.28 2.42 -21.30
N GLU A 363 -2.41 2.40 -22.31
CA GLU A 363 -2.77 2.73 -23.69
C GLU A 363 -3.83 1.79 -24.24
N SER A 364 -3.67 0.47 -24.06
CA SER A 364 -4.62 -0.53 -24.58
C SER A 364 -6.03 -0.40 -23.99
N TYR A 365 -6.13 0.05 -22.73
CA TYR A 365 -7.38 0.20 -22.01
C TYR A 365 -7.91 1.64 -21.99
N GLY A 366 -7.17 2.60 -22.56
CA GLY A 366 -7.58 4.01 -22.63
C GLY A 366 -7.43 4.79 -21.31
N TYR A 367 -6.53 4.36 -20.41
CA TYR A 367 -6.22 5.09 -19.19
C TYR A 367 -5.17 6.17 -19.43
N ALA A 368 -5.42 7.39 -18.93
CA ALA A 368 -4.42 8.45 -18.95
C ALA A 368 -3.37 8.22 -17.84
N SER A 369 -2.09 8.41 -18.16
CA SER A 369 -0.98 8.28 -17.20
C SER A 369 -1.12 9.20 -15.98
N GLU A 370 -1.72 10.37 -16.16
CA GLU A 370 -2.02 11.29 -15.05
C GLU A 370 -3.01 10.69 -14.04
N ASP A 371 -4.09 10.08 -14.53
CA ASP A 371 -5.13 9.50 -13.68
C ASP A 371 -4.57 8.30 -12.90
N LEU A 372 -3.76 7.47 -13.57
CA LEU A 372 -3.03 6.37 -12.91
C LEU A 372 -2.10 6.89 -11.81
N SER A 373 -1.31 7.92 -12.13
CA SER A 373 -0.39 8.55 -11.17
C SER A 373 -1.13 9.12 -9.96
N ARG A 374 -2.28 9.77 -10.21
CA ARG A 374 -3.15 10.31 -9.16
C ARG A 374 -3.77 9.21 -8.31
N ALA A 375 -4.22 8.11 -8.91
CA ALA A 375 -4.77 6.95 -8.19
C ALA A 375 -3.73 6.33 -7.25
N VAL A 376 -2.47 6.16 -7.69
CA VAL A 376 -1.37 5.69 -6.84
C VAL A 376 -1.13 6.64 -5.67
N LEU A 377 -0.99 7.95 -5.93
CA LEU A 377 -0.73 8.94 -4.89
C LEU A 377 -1.90 9.03 -3.88
N ARG A 378 -3.15 8.99 -4.34
CA ARG A 378 -4.35 8.98 -3.47
C ARG A 378 -4.36 7.75 -2.57
N THR A 379 -4.10 6.56 -3.13
CA THR A 379 -4.06 5.30 -2.38
C THR A 379 -3.00 5.36 -1.29
N LEU A 380 -1.77 5.79 -1.62
CA LEU A 380 -0.69 5.91 -0.64
C LEU A 380 -1.01 6.95 0.43
N ALA A 381 -1.53 8.12 0.04
CA ALA A 381 -1.90 9.18 0.97
C ALA A 381 -2.95 8.69 1.96
N GLN A 382 -3.99 8.00 1.50
CA GLN A 382 -5.03 7.45 2.36
C GLN A 382 -4.48 6.38 3.30
N ALA A 383 -3.70 5.43 2.78
CA ALA A 383 -3.14 4.33 3.57
C ALA A 383 -2.17 4.80 4.67
N LEU A 384 -1.39 5.85 4.39
CA LEU A 384 -0.35 6.34 5.30
C LEU A 384 -0.84 7.43 6.26
N THR A 385 -1.70 8.33 5.80
CA THR A 385 -2.13 9.49 6.62
C THR A 385 -3.46 9.25 7.34
N ARG A 386 -4.28 8.31 6.85
CA ARG A 386 -5.58 7.98 7.43
C ARG A 386 -5.76 6.45 7.48
N PRO A 387 -4.87 5.72 8.17
CA PRO A 387 -4.91 4.25 8.19
C PRO A 387 -6.27 3.72 8.68
N HIS A 388 -6.88 4.39 9.68
CA HIS A 388 -8.22 4.05 10.18
C HIS A 388 -9.32 4.11 9.11
N SER A 389 -9.21 5.03 8.14
CA SER A 389 -10.19 5.12 7.04
C SER A 389 -10.14 3.94 6.07
N LEU A 390 -9.05 3.15 6.10
CA LEU A 390 -8.90 1.89 5.38
C LEU A 390 -9.04 0.68 6.31
N GLY A 391 -9.46 0.89 7.56
CA GLY A 391 -9.46 -0.12 8.61
C GLY A 391 -8.06 -0.63 9.00
N LEU A 392 -6.98 -0.01 8.51
CA LEU A 392 -5.62 -0.42 8.81
C LEU A 392 -5.32 -0.12 10.28
N ILE A 393 -5.02 -1.18 11.02
CA ILE A 393 -4.73 -1.10 12.44
C ILE A 393 -3.28 -0.61 12.61
N PRO A 394 -3.02 0.47 13.37
CA PRO A 394 -1.66 0.95 13.61
C PRO A 394 -0.79 -0.06 14.35
N GLY A 395 0.53 -0.01 14.11
CA GLY A 395 1.54 -0.89 14.71
C GLY A 395 1.38 -1.13 16.22
N ALA A 396 1.09 -0.04 16.93
CA ALA A 396 1.18 0.04 18.38
C ALA A 396 -0.17 0.11 19.12
N ALA A 397 -1.32 0.07 18.43
CA ALA A 397 -2.59 0.50 19.02
C ALA A 397 -3.48 -0.61 19.63
N VAL A 398 -3.06 -1.89 19.66
CA VAL A 398 -3.99 -2.99 20.06
C VAL A 398 -3.63 -3.67 21.38
N LEU A 399 -2.52 -3.34 22.04
CA LEU A 399 -2.07 -4.11 23.23
C LEU A 399 -1.57 -3.25 24.40
N ASN A 400 -2.28 -2.17 24.74
CA ASN A 400 -2.17 -1.59 26.09
C ASN A 400 -3.55 -1.50 26.74
#